data_AF-A0A0M0LR36-F1
#
_entry.id   AF-A0A0M0LR36-F1
#
_cell.length_a   1.000
_cell.length_b   1.000
_cell.length_c   1.000
_cell.angle_alpha   90.00
_cell.angle_beta   90.00
_cell.angle_gamma   90.00
#
_symmetry.space_group_name_H-M   'P 1'
#
loop_
_entity.id
_entity.type
_entity.pdbx_description
1 polymer ?
#
loop_
_entity_poly.entity_id
_entity_poly.type
_entity_poly.pdbx_seq_one_letter_code
_entity_poly.pdbx_strand_id
1 'polypeptide(L)'
;MAAVLLRSAGPAARRLARAQPHVARGMVSETLALMKKSKKAASMQRELVSDEDFEIKNFTLNFGPQHPAAHGVLRQVLELNGETVIRADPHIGLLHRGTEKLIEYKNYQQALPYMDRLDYVSMMASEHGYSLAVEKLLNIDVPRRASVIRVMFLEITRILNHIGNVCWQGLDVGATTPFFIGFEEREKLMEFYERVSGARMHAAYIRPGGVTADLPLGLCEDIYTFCEQFPGRLDEIEELLTGNRIWKQRLVDVGVISAADALDWGFSGVMLRGSGVAWDLRRAQPYEIYPELEFDVPVGTKGDCYDRYLMRLEEMRQSVHIIVQCLNKLEPGPVRVDDKKVTPPAREEMKEDMESLIHHFKLFTEGYSPAPGETYTAVEAPKGEFGIYMVSDGTNRPYRCHIRPPGFAHLAGLEKMSKGHMLADVVTIIGTLDVVFGEIDR
;
A
#
# COMPACT_ATOMS: atom_id res chain seq x y z
N MET A 1 2.64 64.71 25.10
CA MET A 1 1.48 63.95 24.54
C MET A 1 0.50 64.82 23.74
N ALA A 2 0.13 66.03 24.17
CA ALA A 2 -0.81 66.91 23.42
C ALA A 2 -0.31 67.33 22.02
N ALA A 3 1.01 67.50 21.83
CA ALA A 3 1.61 67.82 20.53
C ALA A 3 1.62 66.63 19.53
N VAL A 4 1.56 65.39 20.03
CA VAL A 4 1.55 64.17 19.19
C VAL A 4 0.14 63.90 18.65
N LEU A 5 -0.89 64.19 19.45
CA LEU A 5 -2.31 64.06 19.06
C LEU A 5 -2.78 65.05 17.99
N LEU A 6 -2.06 66.17 17.79
CA LEU A 6 -2.35 67.16 16.75
C LEU A 6 -1.85 66.75 15.35
N ARG A 7 -1.00 65.71 15.26
CA ARG A 7 -0.52 65.18 13.97
C ARG A 7 -1.49 64.17 13.33
N SER A 8 -2.33 63.49 14.11
CA SER A 8 -3.31 62.50 13.62
C SER A 8 -4.70 63.07 13.31
N ALA A 9 -4.94 64.35 13.57
CA ALA A 9 -6.24 64.98 13.35
C ALA A 9 -6.31 65.63 11.96
N GLY A 10 -7.31 65.24 11.17
CA GLY A 10 -7.54 65.74 9.82
C GLY A 10 -7.77 67.26 9.71
N PRO A 11 -7.73 67.83 8.48
CA PRO A 11 -7.64 69.27 8.23
C PRO A 11 -8.77 70.11 8.86
N ALA A 12 -9.96 69.52 9.03
CA ALA A 12 -11.13 70.18 9.61
C ALA A 12 -10.98 70.49 11.12
N ALA A 13 -10.33 69.59 11.88
CA ALA A 13 -10.14 69.76 13.32
C ALA A 13 -9.15 70.88 13.67
N ARG A 14 -8.16 71.14 12.80
CA ARG A 14 -7.19 72.23 12.97
C ARG A 14 -7.79 73.62 12.77
N ARG A 15 -8.84 73.76 11.95
CA ARG A 15 -9.54 75.05 11.74
C ARG A 15 -10.45 75.41 12.94
N LEU A 16 -11.11 74.43 13.52
CA LEU A 16 -12.00 74.63 14.68
C LEU A 16 -11.24 74.95 15.99
N ALA A 17 -10.06 74.34 16.20
CA ALA A 17 -9.26 74.56 17.40
C ALA A 17 -8.65 75.97 17.53
N ARG A 18 -8.56 76.75 16.43
CA ARG A 18 -8.08 78.14 16.44
C ARG A 18 -9.16 79.18 16.75
N ALA A 19 -10.44 78.82 16.65
CA ALA A 19 -11.52 79.80 16.68
C ALA A 19 -12.07 80.08 18.09
N GLN A 20 -12.15 79.08 18.99
CA GLN A 20 -12.71 79.27 20.35
C GLN A 20 -12.12 78.28 21.38
N PRO A 21 -11.28 78.73 22.33
CA PRO A 21 -10.59 77.86 23.29
C PRO A 21 -11.48 77.36 24.45
N HIS A 22 -12.61 78.01 24.72
CA HIS A 22 -13.50 77.66 25.84
C HIS A 22 -14.42 76.45 25.55
N VAL A 23 -14.86 76.27 24.30
CA VAL A 23 -15.71 75.13 23.88
C VAL A 23 -14.93 73.82 23.82
N ALA A 24 -13.63 73.90 23.49
CA ALA A 24 -12.74 72.74 23.42
C ALA A 24 -12.49 72.06 24.78
N ARG A 25 -12.51 72.81 25.89
CA ARG A 25 -12.29 72.24 27.24
C ARG A 25 -13.49 71.41 27.72
N GLY A 26 -14.71 71.80 27.39
CA GLY A 26 -15.93 71.06 27.72
C GLY A 26 -16.03 69.72 26.96
N MET A 27 -15.85 69.77 25.63
CA MET A 27 -15.89 68.57 24.77
C MET A 27 -14.80 67.55 25.08
N VAL A 28 -13.61 67.98 25.52
CA VAL A 28 -12.51 67.06 25.89
C VAL A 28 -12.85 66.27 27.17
N SER A 29 -13.61 66.86 28.11
CA SER A 29 -14.02 66.17 29.35
C SER A 29 -15.10 65.10 29.10
N GLU A 30 -16.09 65.40 28.26
CA GLU A 30 -17.15 64.46 27.88
C GLU A 30 -16.64 63.35 26.98
N THR A 31 -15.72 63.65 26.05
CA THR A 31 -15.07 62.63 25.21
C THR A 31 -14.14 61.73 26.02
N LEU A 32 -13.43 62.25 27.02
CA LEU A 32 -12.66 61.44 27.99
C LEU A 32 -13.56 60.56 28.86
N ALA A 33 -14.74 61.05 29.27
CA ALA A 33 -15.71 60.27 30.02
C ALA A 33 -16.34 59.15 29.16
N LEU A 34 -16.65 59.44 27.89
CA LEU A 34 -17.11 58.46 26.90
C LEU A 34 -16.03 57.43 26.55
N MET A 35 -14.76 57.85 26.41
CA MET A 35 -13.63 56.91 26.22
C MET A 35 -13.33 56.07 27.45
N LYS A 36 -13.54 56.60 28.67
CA LYS A 36 -13.44 55.79 29.90
C LYS A 36 -14.59 54.79 29.99
N LYS A 37 -15.82 55.17 29.62
CA LYS A 37 -16.96 54.25 29.53
C LYS A 37 -16.77 53.20 28.43
N SER A 38 -16.21 53.55 27.27
CA SER A 38 -15.93 52.57 26.20
C SER A 38 -14.77 51.64 26.56
N LYS A 39 -13.73 52.12 27.25
CA LYS A 39 -12.67 51.26 27.79
C LYS A 39 -13.16 50.34 28.91
N LYS A 40 -14.07 50.82 29.78
CA LYS A 40 -14.73 49.99 30.80
C LYS A 40 -15.69 48.97 30.19
N ALA A 41 -16.39 49.33 29.12
CA ALA A 41 -17.22 48.41 28.36
C ALA A 41 -16.38 47.38 27.60
N ALA A 42 -15.23 47.77 27.04
CA ALA A 42 -14.29 46.87 26.38
C ALA A 42 -13.54 45.96 27.37
N SER A 43 -13.27 46.41 28.60
CA SER A 43 -12.73 45.56 29.66
C SER A 43 -13.80 44.62 30.21
N MET A 44 -15.05 45.08 30.41
CA MET A 44 -16.17 44.21 30.80
C MET A 44 -16.53 43.20 29.70
N GLN A 45 -16.46 43.56 28.42
CA GLN A 45 -16.65 42.60 27.32
C GLN A 45 -15.53 41.58 27.22
N ARG A 46 -14.31 41.91 27.65
CA ARG A 46 -13.19 40.96 27.76
C ARG A 46 -13.25 40.11 29.02
N GLU A 47 -13.86 40.59 30.11
CA GLU A 47 -14.06 39.83 31.34
C GLU A 47 -15.33 38.93 31.30
N LEU A 48 -16.33 39.28 30.49
CA LEU A 48 -17.55 38.47 30.28
C LEU A 48 -17.35 37.30 29.31
N VAL A 49 -16.27 37.31 28.52
CA VAL A 49 -15.84 36.16 27.72
C VAL A 49 -14.70 35.51 28.48
N SER A 50 -15.04 34.69 29.48
CA SER A 50 -14.11 33.72 30.02
C SER A 50 -13.72 32.79 28.87
N ASP A 51 -12.46 32.81 28.46
CA ASP A 51 -11.85 31.91 27.45
C ASP A 51 -11.82 30.43 27.90
N GLU A 52 -12.56 30.07 28.95
CA GLU A 52 -12.41 28.76 29.62
C GLU A 52 -13.34 27.66 29.12
N ASP A 53 -14.38 27.87 28.30
CA ASP A 53 -15.18 26.74 27.74
C ASP A 53 -15.91 27.08 26.43
N PHE A 54 -15.18 27.45 25.36
CA PHE A 54 -15.71 27.20 24.01
C PHE A 54 -15.35 25.76 23.63
N GLU A 55 -16.22 24.80 23.97
CA GLU A 55 -16.14 23.46 23.38
C GLU A 55 -16.33 23.60 21.86
N ILE A 56 -15.23 23.50 21.11
CA ILE A 56 -15.27 23.39 19.66
C ILE A 56 -16.00 22.08 19.36
N LYS A 57 -17.27 22.20 18.94
CA LYS A 57 -18.05 21.04 18.50
C LYS A 57 -17.53 20.59 17.14
N ASN A 58 -16.68 19.57 17.17
CA ASN A 58 -16.19 18.91 15.97
C ASN A 58 -17.37 18.25 15.23
N PHE A 59 -17.35 18.34 13.90
CA PHE A 59 -18.34 17.66 13.07
C PHE A 59 -17.85 16.25 12.74
N THR A 60 -18.64 15.24 13.10
CA THR A 60 -18.35 13.85 12.77
C THR A 60 -18.94 13.51 11.40
N LEU A 61 -18.10 13.20 10.42
CA LEU A 61 -18.49 12.72 9.10
C LEU A 61 -18.20 11.22 8.98
N ASN A 62 -19.21 10.44 8.57
CA ASN A 62 -19.02 9.02 8.27
C ASN A 62 -18.78 8.85 6.76
N PHE A 63 -17.56 8.49 6.41
CA PHE A 63 -17.14 8.20 5.05
C PHE A 63 -17.23 6.68 4.83
N GLY A 64 -18.27 6.23 4.13
CA GLY A 64 -18.47 4.81 3.78
C GLY A 64 -19.67 4.15 4.45
N PRO A 65 -19.94 2.86 4.14
CA PRO A 65 -19.06 1.92 3.44
C PRO A 65 -19.07 2.00 1.91
N GLN A 66 -20.09 2.60 1.31
CA GLN A 66 -20.21 2.73 -0.14
C GLN A 66 -19.68 4.10 -0.60
N HIS A 67 -18.42 4.15 -1.03
CA HIS A 67 -17.83 5.35 -1.65
C HIS A 67 -16.78 4.95 -2.71
N PRO A 68 -16.71 5.61 -3.88
CA PRO A 68 -15.76 5.26 -4.93
C PRO A 68 -14.29 5.25 -4.47
N ALA A 69 -13.87 6.29 -3.74
CA ALA A 69 -12.51 6.43 -3.19
C ALA A 69 -12.18 5.49 -2.00
N ALA A 70 -13.14 4.68 -1.54
CA ALA A 70 -12.89 3.71 -0.49
C ALA A 70 -12.34 2.37 -1.01
N HIS A 71 -12.07 2.24 -2.32
CA HIS A 71 -11.53 1.05 -3.02
C HIS A 71 -11.92 -0.29 -2.40
N GLY A 72 -13.23 -0.52 -2.34
CA GLY A 72 -13.81 -1.65 -1.63
C GLY A 72 -14.79 -1.17 -0.57
N VAL A 73 -14.58 -1.62 0.67
CA VAL A 73 -15.55 -1.42 1.75
C VAL A 73 -14.82 -0.91 3.00
N LEU A 74 -14.55 0.39 3.03
CA LEU A 74 -14.01 1.08 4.21
C LEU A 74 -15.08 1.97 4.83
N ARG A 75 -15.21 1.91 6.15
CA ARG A 75 -15.98 2.88 6.92
C ARG A 75 -15.01 3.73 7.75
N GLN A 76 -14.83 4.98 7.39
CA GLN A 76 -13.95 5.91 8.09
C GLN A 76 -14.78 6.98 8.80
N VAL A 77 -14.68 7.06 10.12
CA VAL A 77 -15.31 8.11 10.91
C VAL A 77 -14.29 9.23 11.09
N LEU A 78 -14.57 10.38 10.48
CA LEU A 78 -13.70 11.56 10.50
C LEU A 78 -14.28 12.61 11.45
N GLU A 79 -13.45 13.10 12.37
CA GLU A 79 -13.76 14.29 13.16
C GLU A 79 -13.11 15.50 12.48
N LEU A 80 -13.95 16.42 12.01
CA LEU A 80 -13.55 17.58 11.23
C LEU A 80 -13.70 18.87 12.05
N ASN A 81 -12.74 19.77 11.90
CA ASN A 81 -12.87 21.18 12.23
C ASN A 81 -12.91 21.99 10.93
N GLY A 82 -14.12 22.34 10.50
CA GLY A 82 -14.34 22.88 9.17
C GLY A 82 -13.96 21.85 8.10
N GLU A 83 -12.90 22.12 7.34
CA GLU A 83 -12.36 21.22 6.30
C GLU A 83 -11.18 20.37 6.78
N THR A 84 -10.60 20.70 7.93
CA THR A 84 -9.39 20.05 8.45
C THR A 84 -9.72 18.83 9.30
N VAL A 85 -8.99 17.74 9.10
CA VAL A 85 -9.15 16.49 9.84
C VAL A 85 -8.37 16.56 11.14
N ILE A 86 -9.05 16.38 12.28
CA ILE A 86 -8.39 16.27 13.59
C ILE A 86 -8.06 14.81 13.90
N ARG A 87 -9.03 13.93 13.66
CA ARG A 87 -8.99 12.51 14.00
C ARG A 87 -9.70 11.71 12.91
N ALA A 88 -9.13 10.55 12.60
CA ALA A 88 -9.66 9.63 11.62
C ALA A 88 -9.65 8.21 12.18
N ASP A 89 -10.84 7.64 12.36
CA ASP A 89 -11.03 6.29 12.89
C ASP A 89 -11.48 5.36 11.75
N PRO A 90 -10.58 4.51 11.21
CA PRO A 90 -10.94 3.52 10.21
C PRO A 90 -11.59 2.29 10.89
N HIS A 91 -12.88 2.10 10.66
CA HIS A 91 -13.57 0.86 10.99
C HIS A 91 -13.37 -0.17 9.87
N ILE A 92 -12.64 -1.23 10.22
CA ILE A 92 -12.36 -2.39 9.38
C ILE A 92 -13.20 -3.60 9.84
N GLY A 93 -13.10 -4.72 9.13
CA GLY A 93 -13.77 -5.98 9.43
C GLY A 93 -15.02 -6.25 8.58
N LEU A 94 -15.35 -5.39 7.62
CA LEU A 94 -16.50 -5.56 6.73
C LEU A 94 -16.28 -6.70 5.73
N LEU A 95 -15.03 -7.03 5.41
CA LEU A 95 -14.65 -8.14 4.54
C LEU A 95 -14.02 -9.32 5.31
N HIS A 96 -14.16 -9.35 6.64
CA HIS A 96 -13.53 -10.40 7.45
C HIS A 96 -14.24 -11.74 7.22
N ARG A 97 -13.46 -12.73 6.76
CA ARG A 97 -13.97 -14.05 6.34
C ARG A 97 -13.52 -15.19 7.26
N GLY A 98 -12.74 -14.91 8.30
CA GLY A 98 -12.16 -15.93 9.18
C GLY A 98 -11.22 -16.87 8.43
N THR A 99 -10.45 -16.34 7.47
CA THR A 99 -9.53 -17.07 6.60
C THR A 99 -8.50 -17.87 7.41
N GLU A 100 -7.87 -17.26 8.41
CA GLU A 100 -6.91 -17.93 9.30
C GLU A 100 -7.56 -19.13 10.00
N LYS A 101 -8.83 -19.01 10.40
CA LYS A 101 -9.56 -20.10 11.06
C LYS A 101 -9.93 -21.22 10.08
N LEU A 102 -10.27 -20.88 8.85
CA LEU A 102 -10.55 -21.87 7.80
C LEU A 102 -9.29 -22.64 7.41
N ILE A 103 -8.12 -22.02 7.46
CA ILE A 103 -6.83 -22.66 7.16
C ILE A 103 -6.53 -23.78 8.17
N GLU A 104 -6.83 -23.60 9.47
CA GLU A 104 -6.61 -24.61 10.51
C GLU A 104 -7.37 -25.94 10.24
N TYR A 105 -8.49 -25.89 9.51
CA TYR A 105 -9.27 -27.08 9.19
C TYR A 105 -8.88 -27.76 7.86
N LYS A 106 -7.94 -27.20 7.10
CA LYS A 106 -7.57 -27.69 5.77
C LYS A 106 -6.12 -28.14 5.69
N ASN A 107 -5.83 -29.02 4.75
CA ASN A 107 -4.47 -29.48 4.50
C ASN A 107 -3.65 -28.36 3.81
N TYR A 108 -2.31 -28.42 3.90
CA TYR A 108 -1.44 -27.37 3.35
C TYR A 108 -1.69 -27.04 1.87
N GLN A 109 -1.95 -28.05 1.02
CA GLN A 109 -2.25 -27.82 -0.39
C GLN A 109 -3.65 -27.23 -0.63
N GLN A 110 -4.62 -27.55 0.24
CA GLN A 110 -5.97 -27.00 0.17
C GLN A 110 -6.06 -25.59 0.77
N ALA A 111 -5.10 -25.22 1.63
CA ALA A 111 -5.00 -23.90 2.22
C ALA A 111 -4.38 -22.87 1.28
N LEU A 112 -3.55 -23.30 0.32
CA LEU A 112 -2.88 -22.42 -0.65
C LEU A 112 -3.83 -21.40 -1.32
N PRO A 113 -5.00 -21.77 -1.89
CA PRO A 113 -5.85 -20.81 -2.60
C PRO A 113 -6.50 -19.75 -1.72
N TYR A 114 -6.39 -19.85 -0.39
CA TYR A 114 -6.77 -18.73 0.47
C TYR A 114 -5.81 -17.56 0.32
N MET A 115 -4.52 -17.84 0.08
CA MET A 115 -3.48 -16.82 -0.03
C MET A 115 -3.74 -15.91 -1.23
N ASP A 116 -4.06 -16.48 -2.40
CA ASP A 116 -4.39 -15.76 -3.64
C ASP A 116 -5.58 -14.79 -3.49
N ARG A 117 -6.42 -15.01 -2.47
CA ARG A 117 -7.67 -14.27 -2.23
C ARG A 117 -7.54 -13.24 -1.11
N LEU A 118 -6.40 -13.19 -0.42
CA LEU A 118 -6.09 -12.16 0.57
C LEU A 118 -5.82 -10.86 -0.18
N ASP A 119 -4.64 -10.76 -0.78
CA ASP A 119 -4.31 -9.69 -1.70
C ASP A 119 -4.63 -10.14 -3.14
N TYR A 120 -5.88 -9.93 -3.54
CA TYR A 120 -6.37 -10.33 -4.86
C TYR A 120 -5.76 -9.56 -6.04
N VAL A 121 -4.85 -8.61 -5.78
CA VAL A 121 -4.06 -7.93 -6.80
C VAL A 121 -2.67 -8.57 -6.94
N SER A 122 -2.08 -9.09 -5.86
CA SER A 122 -0.74 -9.69 -5.86
C SER A 122 -0.75 -11.20 -5.54
N MET A 123 -1.47 -11.96 -6.37
CA MET A 123 -1.77 -13.38 -6.17
C MET A 123 -0.50 -14.23 -6.00
N MET A 124 0.42 -14.21 -6.97
CA MET A 124 1.62 -15.05 -6.92
C MET A 124 2.58 -14.66 -5.78
N ALA A 125 2.61 -13.39 -5.38
CA ALA A 125 3.44 -12.95 -4.26
C ALA A 125 2.96 -13.55 -2.93
N SER A 126 1.63 -13.61 -2.74
CA SER A 126 1.02 -14.26 -1.58
C SER A 126 1.21 -15.79 -1.58
N GLU A 127 1.06 -16.45 -2.74
CA GLU A 127 1.34 -17.88 -2.93
C GLU A 127 2.80 -18.22 -2.61
N HIS A 128 3.71 -17.37 -3.07
CA HIS A 128 5.14 -17.52 -2.85
C HIS A 128 5.51 -17.36 -1.37
N GLY A 129 4.99 -16.33 -0.68
CA GLY A 129 5.19 -16.17 0.77
C GLY A 129 4.77 -17.41 1.56
N TYR A 130 3.64 -18.03 1.16
CA TYR A 130 3.16 -19.26 1.79
C TYR A 130 4.02 -20.48 1.44
N SER A 131 4.41 -20.60 0.18
CA SER A 131 5.23 -21.72 -0.29
C SER A 131 6.60 -21.73 0.38
N LEU A 132 7.24 -20.55 0.54
CA LEU A 132 8.48 -20.42 1.29
C LEU A 132 8.33 -20.80 2.77
N ALA A 133 7.21 -20.44 3.41
CA ALA A 133 6.95 -20.80 4.81
C ALA A 133 6.92 -22.33 4.99
N VAL A 134 6.23 -23.01 4.08
CA VAL A 134 6.09 -24.47 4.09
C VAL A 134 7.40 -25.16 3.68
N GLU A 135 8.12 -24.63 2.70
CA GLU A 135 9.42 -25.17 2.25
C GLU A 135 10.46 -25.10 3.37
N LYS A 136 10.50 -24.02 4.15
CA LYS A 136 11.36 -23.92 5.33
C LYS A 136 10.97 -24.89 6.45
N LEU A 137 9.68 -25.20 6.63
CA LEU A 137 9.24 -26.23 7.58
C LEU A 137 9.60 -27.64 7.12
N LEU A 138 9.60 -27.88 5.80
CA LEU A 138 9.94 -29.17 5.21
C LEU A 138 11.45 -29.38 5.02
N ASN A 139 12.26 -28.33 5.12
CA ASN A 139 13.70 -28.33 4.81
C ASN A 139 13.99 -28.86 3.39
N ILE A 140 13.30 -28.31 2.40
CA ILE A 140 13.44 -28.71 0.99
C ILE A 140 13.95 -27.54 0.16
N ASP A 141 14.93 -27.81 -0.68
CA ASP A 141 15.44 -26.86 -1.67
C ASP A 141 14.72 -27.03 -3.02
N VAL A 142 14.32 -25.90 -3.60
CA VAL A 142 13.57 -25.86 -4.87
C VAL A 142 14.55 -25.88 -6.05
N PRO A 143 14.23 -26.56 -7.17
CA PRO A 143 15.09 -26.56 -8.36
C PRO A 143 15.32 -25.15 -8.92
N ARG A 144 16.52 -24.94 -9.48
CA ARG A 144 16.94 -23.64 -10.03
C ARG A 144 15.94 -23.07 -11.05
N ARG A 145 15.45 -23.90 -11.97
CA ARG A 145 14.47 -23.47 -12.98
C ARG A 145 13.18 -22.98 -12.34
N ALA A 146 12.67 -23.68 -11.32
CA ALA A 146 11.46 -23.29 -10.62
C ALA A 146 11.63 -21.94 -9.90
N SER A 147 12.79 -21.70 -9.28
CA SER A 147 13.09 -20.37 -8.70
C SER A 147 13.19 -19.26 -9.75
N VAL A 148 13.74 -19.49 -10.95
CA VAL A 148 13.74 -18.46 -12.02
C VAL A 148 12.32 -18.13 -12.44
N ILE A 149 11.49 -19.16 -12.64
CA ILE A 149 10.09 -19.00 -13.04
C ILE A 149 9.31 -18.22 -11.97
N ARG A 150 9.51 -18.54 -10.68
CA ARG A 150 8.87 -17.83 -9.57
C ARG A 150 9.28 -16.37 -9.55
N VAL A 151 10.56 -16.04 -9.57
CA VAL A 151 11.03 -14.64 -9.61
C VAL A 151 10.46 -13.88 -10.81
N MET A 152 10.43 -14.51 -12.00
CA MET A 152 9.85 -13.89 -13.19
C MET A 152 8.36 -13.54 -12.99
N PHE A 153 7.55 -14.46 -12.46
CA PHE A 153 6.13 -14.18 -12.17
C PHE A 153 5.93 -13.24 -10.97
N LEU A 154 6.84 -13.22 -10.00
CA LEU A 154 6.81 -12.26 -8.91
C LEU A 154 6.99 -10.83 -9.42
N GLU A 155 7.92 -10.60 -10.34
CA GLU A 155 8.13 -9.28 -10.94
C GLU A 155 7.00 -8.90 -11.91
N ILE A 156 6.41 -9.85 -12.65
CA ILE A 156 5.18 -9.60 -13.41
C ILE A 156 4.03 -9.19 -12.46
N THR A 157 3.90 -9.87 -11.32
CA THR A 157 2.90 -9.53 -10.28
C THR A 157 3.16 -8.14 -9.71
N ARG A 158 4.43 -7.75 -9.56
CA ARG A 158 4.83 -6.42 -9.09
C ARG A 158 4.40 -5.34 -10.07
N ILE A 159 4.65 -5.55 -11.36
CA ILE A 159 4.16 -4.65 -12.42
C ILE A 159 2.63 -4.56 -12.38
N LEU A 160 1.92 -5.70 -12.32
CA LEU A 160 0.46 -5.74 -12.26
C LEU A 160 -0.10 -4.92 -11.09
N ASN A 161 0.51 -5.04 -9.91
CA ASN A 161 0.08 -4.31 -8.73
C ASN A 161 0.38 -2.80 -8.82
N HIS A 162 1.61 -2.41 -9.18
CA HIS A 162 1.98 -1.00 -9.29
C HIS A 162 1.21 -0.25 -10.37
N ILE A 163 0.96 -0.86 -11.53
CA ILE A 163 0.08 -0.28 -12.57
C ILE A 163 -1.30 -0.05 -11.97
N GLY A 164 -1.88 -1.07 -11.35
CA GLY A 164 -3.21 -0.99 -10.73
C GLY A 164 -3.28 0.20 -9.78
N ASN A 165 -2.36 0.26 -8.83
CA ASN A 165 -2.27 1.28 -7.81
C ASN A 165 -2.13 2.70 -8.39
N VAL A 166 -1.16 2.92 -9.28
CA VAL A 166 -0.97 4.23 -9.93
C VAL A 166 -2.23 4.66 -10.69
N CYS A 167 -2.88 3.74 -11.40
CA CYS A 167 -4.11 4.00 -12.14
C CYS A 167 -5.31 4.30 -11.22
N TRP A 168 -5.48 3.56 -10.13
CA TRP A 168 -6.56 3.79 -9.15
C TRP A 168 -6.35 5.11 -8.39
N GLN A 169 -5.12 5.39 -7.96
CA GLN A 169 -4.76 6.67 -7.35
C GLN A 169 -5.02 7.84 -8.33
N GLY A 170 -4.67 7.64 -9.62
CA GLY A 170 -4.99 8.57 -10.69
C GLY A 170 -6.49 8.86 -10.77
N LEU A 171 -7.31 7.80 -10.78
CA LEU A 171 -8.77 7.88 -10.86
C LEU A 171 -9.37 8.64 -9.66
N ASP A 172 -8.90 8.36 -8.44
CA ASP A 172 -9.41 9.02 -7.23
C ASP A 172 -9.14 10.52 -7.19
N VAL A 173 -7.96 10.93 -7.67
CA VAL A 173 -7.58 12.34 -7.78
C VAL A 173 -8.34 13.02 -8.95
N GLY A 174 -8.80 12.24 -9.92
CA GLY A 174 -9.63 12.68 -11.05
C GLY A 174 -9.01 12.50 -12.44
N ALA A 175 -7.84 11.87 -12.56
CA ALA A 175 -7.18 11.54 -13.82
C ALA A 175 -7.69 10.18 -14.35
N THR A 176 -8.61 10.22 -15.31
CA THR A 176 -9.25 9.01 -15.86
C THR A 176 -8.49 8.35 -17.00
N THR A 177 -7.69 9.10 -17.76
CA THR A 177 -7.00 8.57 -18.95
C THR A 177 -5.91 7.53 -18.63
N PRO A 178 -5.05 7.70 -17.60
CA PRO A 178 -4.02 6.71 -17.31
C PRO A 178 -4.60 5.36 -16.88
N PHE A 179 -5.82 5.35 -16.34
CA PHE A 179 -6.52 4.13 -15.97
C PHE A 179 -6.76 3.21 -17.18
N PHE A 180 -7.25 3.76 -18.29
CA PHE A 180 -7.51 2.95 -19.48
C PHE A 180 -6.23 2.45 -20.15
N ILE A 181 -5.19 3.28 -20.19
CA ILE A 181 -3.89 2.92 -20.77
C ILE A 181 -3.24 1.80 -19.93
N GLY A 182 -3.20 1.97 -18.60
CA GLY A 182 -2.60 0.96 -17.72
C GLY A 182 -3.37 -0.37 -17.69
N PHE A 183 -4.70 -0.33 -17.77
CA PHE A 183 -5.49 -1.56 -17.78
C PHE A 183 -5.40 -2.34 -19.11
N GLU A 184 -5.06 -1.70 -20.23
CA GLU A 184 -4.70 -2.41 -21.47
C GLU A 184 -3.47 -3.29 -21.24
N GLU A 185 -2.40 -2.75 -20.65
CA GLU A 185 -1.19 -3.52 -20.35
C GLU A 185 -1.44 -4.58 -19.28
N ARG A 186 -2.29 -4.28 -18.29
CA ARG A 186 -2.70 -5.25 -17.28
C ARG A 186 -3.42 -6.45 -17.88
N GLU A 187 -4.23 -6.26 -18.91
CA GLU A 187 -4.92 -7.34 -19.61
C GLU A 187 -3.94 -8.30 -20.28
N LYS A 188 -2.89 -7.78 -20.93
CA LYS A 188 -1.81 -8.59 -21.52
C LYS A 188 -1.09 -9.43 -20.47
N LEU A 189 -0.84 -8.87 -19.28
CA LEU A 189 -0.26 -9.62 -18.17
C LEU A 189 -1.19 -10.73 -17.65
N MET A 190 -2.51 -10.49 -17.61
CA MET A 190 -3.48 -11.52 -17.23
C MET A 190 -3.57 -12.65 -18.26
N GLU A 191 -3.34 -12.37 -19.55
CA GLU A 191 -3.23 -13.41 -20.57
C GLU A 191 -2.05 -14.35 -20.30
N PHE A 192 -0.91 -13.82 -19.84
CA PHE A 192 0.20 -14.66 -19.40
C PHE A 192 -0.18 -15.58 -18.24
N TYR A 193 -1.00 -15.09 -17.29
CA TYR A 193 -1.45 -15.89 -16.15
C TYR A 193 -2.40 -17.00 -16.60
N GLU A 194 -3.30 -16.66 -17.53
CA GLU A 194 -4.24 -17.60 -18.13
C GLU A 194 -3.50 -18.70 -18.90
N ARG A 195 -2.48 -18.37 -19.69
CA ARG A 195 -1.72 -19.38 -20.44
C ARG A 195 -0.95 -20.34 -19.55
N VAL A 196 -0.51 -19.88 -18.38
CA VAL A 196 0.33 -20.66 -17.46
C VAL A 196 -0.50 -21.51 -16.51
N SER A 197 -1.58 -20.95 -15.97
CA SER A 197 -2.38 -21.58 -14.92
C SER A 197 -3.77 -22.04 -15.38
N GLY A 198 -4.26 -21.49 -16.48
CA GLY A 198 -5.65 -21.62 -16.94
C GLY A 198 -6.62 -20.62 -16.29
N ALA A 199 -6.16 -19.79 -15.36
CA ALA A 199 -6.96 -18.76 -14.69
C ALA A 199 -6.34 -17.38 -14.86
N ARG A 200 -7.18 -16.36 -15.01
CA ARG A 200 -6.73 -14.97 -15.22
C ARG A 200 -6.23 -14.27 -13.97
N MET A 201 -6.73 -14.63 -12.78
CA MET A 201 -6.32 -14.01 -11.51
C MET A 201 -5.84 -15.05 -10.49
N HIS A 202 -6.74 -15.84 -9.92
CA HIS A 202 -6.39 -16.84 -8.91
C HIS A 202 -5.81 -18.08 -9.58
N ALA A 203 -4.47 -18.15 -9.63
CA ALA A 203 -3.72 -19.11 -10.41
C ALA A 203 -3.40 -20.40 -9.64
N ALA A 204 -3.18 -20.34 -8.31
CA ALA A 204 -2.69 -21.45 -7.49
C ALA A 204 -1.52 -22.19 -8.15
N TYR A 205 -0.60 -21.41 -8.73
CA TYR A 205 0.47 -21.86 -9.61
C TYR A 205 1.76 -22.14 -8.83
N ILE A 206 2.15 -21.24 -7.93
CA ILE A 206 3.26 -21.43 -7.03
C ILE A 206 2.78 -22.32 -5.88
N ARG A 207 3.42 -23.47 -5.72
CA ARG A 207 3.07 -24.45 -4.69
C ARG A 207 4.28 -24.76 -3.83
N PRO A 208 4.09 -25.22 -2.58
CA PRO A 208 5.18 -25.77 -1.80
C PRO A 208 5.86 -26.91 -2.57
N GLY A 209 7.17 -26.79 -2.81
CA GLY A 209 7.97 -27.74 -3.61
C GLY A 209 8.18 -27.32 -5.08
N GLY A 210 7.95 -26.05 -5.41
CA GLY A 210 8.25 -25.48 -6.74
C GLY A 210 7.02 -24.88 -7.42
N VAL A 211 6.76 -25.31 -8.65
CA VAL A 211 5.73 -24.72 -9.50
C VAL A 211 4.83 -25.83 -10.06
N THR A 212 3.56 -25.49 -10.31
CA THR A 212 2.56 -26.48 -10.72
C THR A 212 2.85 -27.05 -12.11
N ALA A 213 3.08 -26.23 -13.13
CA ALA A 213 3.36 -26.69 -14.49
C ALA A 213 4.50 -25.87 -15.10
N ASP A 214 5.22 -26.45 -16.05
CA ASP A 214 6.23 -25.70 -16.79
C ASP A 214 5.58 -24.65 -17.71
N LEU A 215 6.39 -23.70 -18.19
CA LEU A 215 5.94 -22.69 -19.12
C LEU A 215 5.49 -23.33 -20.44
N PRO A 216 4.35 -22.90 -21.03
CA PRO A 216 3.97 -23.34 -22.36
C PRO A 216 4.95 -22.82 -23.42
N LEU A 217 5.09 -23.57 -24.52
CA LEU A 217 5.95 -23.20 -25.63
C LEU A 217 5.52 -21.83 -26.22
N GLY A 218 6.50 -20.98 -26.52
CA GLY A 218 6.29 -19.63 -27.07
C GLY A 218 6.07 -18.52 -26.05
N LEU A 219 5.74 -18.82 -24.79
CA LEU A 219 5.44 -17.78 -23.80
C LEU A 219 6.63 -16.86 -23.49
N CYS A 220 7.86 -17.39 -23.51
CA CYS A 220 9.05 -16.58 -23.26
C CYS A 220 9.24 -15.48 -24.31
N GLU A 221 8.90 -15.75 -25.57
CA GLU A 221 8.98 -14.77 -26.66
C GLU A 221 7.92 -13.68 -26.47
N ASP A 222 6.69 -14.07 -26.11
CA ASP A 222 5.60 -13.13 -25.85
C ASP A 222 5.92 -12.19 -24.67
N ILE A 223 6.47 -12.73 -23.57
CA ILE A 223 6.92 -11.92 -22.42
C ILE A 223 8.03 -10.96 -22.85
N TYR A 224 8.96 -11.40 -23.71
CA TYR A 224 10.02 -10.55 -24.22
C TYR A 224 9.46 -9.39 -25.06
N THR A 225 8.51 -9.65 -25.97
CA THR A 225 7.86 -8.60 -26.77
C THR A 225 7.11 -7.59 -25.90
N PHE A 226 6.47 -8.04 -24.82
CA PHE A 226 5.86 -7.15 -23.83
C PHE A 226 6.90 -6.27 -23.14
N CYS A 227 8.03 -6.84 -22.72
CA CYS A 227 9.10 -6.09 -22.06
C CYS A 227 9.72 -5.01 -22.96
N GLU A 228 9.76 -5.21 -24.28
CA GLU A 228 10.22 -4.18 -25.23
C GLU A 228 9.23 -3.01 -25.37
N GLN A 229 7.92 -3.29 -25.34
CA GLN A 229 6.88 -2.28 -25.55
C GLN A 229 6.52 -1.50 -24.27
N PHE A 230 6.57 -2.18 -23.13
CA PHE A 230 6.05 -1.66 -21.86
C PHE A 230 6.75 -0.38 -21.35
N PRO A 231 8.08 -0.19 -21.47
CA PRO A 231 8.73 1.07 -21.10
C PRO A 231 8.14 2.28 -21.83
N GLY A 232 7.83 2.17 -23.13
CA GLY A 232 7.21 3.25 -23.89
C GLY A 232 5.82 3.62 -23.35
N ARG A 233 5.04 2.64 -22.91
CA ARG A 233 3.72 2.88 -22.28
C ARG A 233 3.84 3.47 -20.87
N LEU A 234 4.87 3.11 -20.12
CA LEU A 234 5.17 3.75 -18.85
C LEU A 234 5.54 5.22 -19.03
N ASP A 235 6.33 5.54 -20.05
CA ASP A 235 6.74 6.91 -20.34
C ASP A 235 5.52 7.78 -20.74
N GLU A 236 4.55 7.23 -21.47
CA GLU A 236 3.27 7.91 -21.76
C GLU A 236 2.47 8.22 -20.48
N ILE A 237 2.41 7.27 -19.52
CA ILE A 237 1.75 7.49 -18.22
C ILE A 237 2.50 8.55 -17.41
N GLU A 238 3.84 8.52 -17.44
CA GLU A 238 4.68 9.49 -16.74
C GLU A 238 4.50 10.90 -17.30
N GLU A 239 4.44 11.06 -18.63
CA GLU A 239 4.25 12.36 -19.27
C GLU A 239 2.94 13.03 -18.83
N LEU A 240 1.86 12.26 -18.69
CA LEU A 240 0.55 12.75 -18.27
C LEU A 240 0.48 13.15 -16.79
N LEU A 241 1.21 12.46 -15.92
CA LEU A 241 1.09 12.60 -14.46
C LEU A 241 2.26 13.37 -13.84
N THR A 242 3.50 12.96 -14.10
CA THR A 242 4.70 13.46 -13.41
C THR A 242 4.98 14.93 -13.73
N GLY A 243 4.75 15.36 -14.97
CA GLY A 243 4.89 16.76 -15.39
C GLY A 243 3.74 17.67 -14.93
N ASN A 244 2.60 17.09 -14.57
CA ASN A 244 1.37 17.83 -14.36
C ASN A 244 1.38 18.63 -13.05
N ARG A 245 1.10 19.93 -13.16
CA ARG A 245 1.02 20.84 -12.02
C ARG A 245 -0.10 20.45 -11.04
N ILE A 246 -1.26 20.00 -11.55
CA ILE A 246 -2.40 19.62 -10.69
C ILE A 246 -2.03 18.39 -9.87
N TRP A 247 -1.37 17.41 -10.49
CA TRP A 247 -0.91 16.20 -9.83
C TRP A 247 0.07 16.51 -8.70
N LYS A 248 1.08 17.35 -8.98
CA LYS A 248 2.03 17.81 -7.96
C LYS A 248 1.35 18.56 -6.82
N GLN A 249 0.41 19.46 -7.12
CA GLN A 249 -0.32 20.21 -6.09
C GLN A 249 -1.15 19.31 -5.15
N ARG A 250 -1.55 18.12 -5.60
CA ARG A 250 -2.38 17.18 -4.81
C ARG A 250 -1.56 16.15 -4.04
N LEU A 251 -0.27 15.99 -4.33
CA LEU A 251 0.57 14.95 -3.74
C LEU A 251 1.82 15.45 -3.00
N VAL A 252 2.36 16.60 -3.38
CA VAL A 252 3.52 17.19 -2.72
C VAL A 252 3.09 17.71 -1.34
N ASP A 253 3.89 17.44 -0.31
CA ASP A 253 3.65 17.79 1.08
C ASP A 253 2.36 17.18 1.70
N VAL A 254 1.80 16.14 1.08
CA VAL A 254 0.64 15.40 1.61
C VAL A 254 1.10 14.08 2.25
N GLY A 255 0.61 13.79 3.46
CA GLY A 255 0.82 12.50 4.12
C GLY A 255 2.29 12.25 4.46
N VAL A 256 3.02 13.29 4.88
CA VAL A 256 4.46 13.24 5.20
C VAL A 256 4.69 12.34 6.42
N ILE A 257 5.65 11.41 6.31
CA ILE A 257 6.02 10.50 7.39
C ILE A 257 7.52 10.57 7.60
N SER A 258 7.94 10.79 8.85
CA SER A 258 9.35 10.75 9.22
C SER A 258 9.88 9.30 9.24
N ALA A 259 11.18 9.11 8.98
CA ALA A 259 11.80 7.78 9.01
C ALA A 259 11.64 7.07 10.38
N ALA A 260 11.74 7.81 11.49
CA ALA A 260 11.57 7.26 12.83
C ALA A 260 10.14 6.77 13.06
N ASP A 261 9.15 7.59 12.66
CA ASP A 261 7.75 7.21 12.77
C ASP A 261 7.44 5.99 11.89
N ALA A 262 7.96 5.94 10.66
CA ALA A 262 7.73 4.81 9.77
C ALA A 262 8.17 3.48 10.40
N LEU A 263 9.28 3.48 11.14
CA LEU A 263 9.77 2.31 11.87
C LEU A 263 8.91 1.98 13.09
N ASP A 264 8.54 2.98 13.89
CA ASP A 264 7.73 2.79 15.11
C ASP A 264 6.33 2.23 14.80
N TRP A 265 5.71 2.68 13.71
CA TRP A 265 4.41 2.19 13.25
C TRP A 265 4.50 0.87 12.46
N GLY A 266 5.71 0.37 12.21
CA GLY A 266 5.95 -0.89 11.52
C GLY A 266 5.60 -0.87 10.03
N PHE A 267 5.73 0.30 9.37
CA PHE A 267 5.57 0.40 7.93
C PHE A 267 6.67 -0.36 7.19
N SER A 268 6.33 -0.87 6.01
CA SER A 268 7.24 -1.63 5.15
C SER A 268 7.07 -1.26 3.67
N GLY A 269 8.01 -1.69 2.83
CA GLY A 269 7.99 -1.48 1.38
C GLY A 269 8.12 -0.02 0.97
N VAL A 270 7.29 0.39 0.00
CA VAL A 270 7.27 1.74 -0.60
C VAL A 270 7.08 2.83 0.46
N MET A 271 6.30 2.56 1.52
CA MET A 271 6.05 3.53 2.59
C MET A 271 7.32 3.87 3.37
N LEU A 272 8.10 2.85 3.73
CA LEU A 272 9.34 3.02 4.49
C LEU A 272 10.45 3.58 3.61
N ARG A 273 10.56 3.12 2.36
CA ARG A 273 11.54 3.64 1.41
C ARG A 273 11.24 5.09 0.99
N GLY A 274 9.97 5.47 0.91
CA GLY A 274 9.55 6.84 0.62
C GLY A 274 10.05 7.84 1.67
N SER A 275 10.12 7.42 2.93
CA SER A 275 10.64 8.21 4.06
C SER A 275 12.18 8.25 4.16
N GLY A 276 12.90 7.68 3.20
CA GLY A 276 14.37 7.74 3.13
C GLY A 276 15.13 6.57 3.77
N VAL A 277 14.43 5.51 4.19
CA VAL A 277 15.08 4.31 4.73
C VAL A 277 15.32 3.31 3.60
N ALA A 278 16.58 3.03 3.28
CA ALA A 278 16.96 2.08 2.24
C ALA A 278 16.81 0.62 2.74
N TRP A 279 15.58 0.10 2.73
CA TRP A 279 15.27 -1.27 3.14
C TRP A 279 14.41 -1.97 2.08
N ASP A 280 14.86 -3.15 1.62
CA ASP A 280 14.15 -4.05 0.72
C ASP A 280 14.58 -5.48 1.08
N LEU A 281 13.62 -6.37 1.35
CA LEU A 281 13.94 -7.76 1.69
C LEU A 281 14.67 -8.48 0.57
N ARG A 282 14.45 -8.14 -0.70
CA ARG A 282 15.13 -8.79 -1.84
C ARG A 282 16.64 -8.57 -1.84
N ARG A 283 17.13 -7.49 -1.21
CA ARG A 283 18.56 -7.20 -1.03
C ARG A 283 19.06 -7.54 0.37
N ALA A 284 18.30 -7.21 1.41
CA ALA A 284 18.71 -7.39 2.79
C ALA A 284 18.64 -8.86 3.25
N GLN A 285 17.59 -9.57 2.85
CA GLN A 285 17.35 -10.98 3.18
C GLN A 285 16.93 -11.73 1.91
N PRO A 286 17.86 -11.90 0.96
CA PRO A 286 17.51 -12.39 -0.35
C PRO A 286 17.01 -13.84 -0.26
N TYR A 287 15.98 -14.11 -1.05
CA TYR A 287 15.41 -15.43 -1.27
C TYR A 287 15.52 -15.80 -2.76
N GLU A 288 15.38 -17.09 -3.06
CA GLU A 288 15.47 -17.61 -4.44
C GLU A 288 16.72 -17.11 -5.20
N ILE A 289 16.54 -16.52 -6.39
CA ILE A 289 17.62 -16.11 -7.31
C ILE A 289 17.90 -14.61 -7.24
N TYR A 290 17.22 -13.85 -6.37
CA TYR A 290 17.49 -12.42 -6.18
C TYR A 290 18.96 -12.04 -5.92
N PRO A 291 19.82 -12.85 -5.25
CA PRO A 291 21.24 -12.56 -5.12
C PRO A 291 22.00 -12.45 -6.46
N GLU A 292 21.56 -13.19 -7.48
CA GLU A 292 22.25 -13.24 -8.78
C GLU A 292 21.81 -12.09 -9.71
N LEU A 293 20.76 -11.35 -9.36
CA LEU A 293 20.11 -10.36 -10.21
C LEU A 293 20.63 -8.95 -9.90
N GLU A 294 20.81 -8.16 -10.95
CA GLU A 294 21.29 -6.78 -10.86
C GLU A 294 20.08 -5.83 -10.97
N PHE A 295 19.74 -5.14 -9.90
CA PHE A 295 18.69 -4.12 -9.91
C PHE A 295 18.93 -3.07 -8.82
N ASP A 296 18.46 -1.85 -9.07
CA ASP A 296 18.56 -0.77 -8.10
C ASP A 296 17.26 -0.63 -7.31
N VAL A 297 17.38 -0.28 -6.03
CA VAL A 297 16.23 -0.01 -5.16
C VAL A 297 16.07 1.50 -5.05
N PRO A 298 14.93 2.07 -5.50
CA PRO A 298 14.71 3.50 -5.39
C PRO A 298 14.46 3.87 -3.92
N VAL A 299 14.84 5.10 -3.53
CA VAL A 299 14.65 5.62 -2.17
C VAL A 299 14.17 7.07 -2.25
N GLY A 300 13.10 7.40 -1.53
CA GLY A 300 12.53 8.74 -1.44
C GLY A 300 13.30 9.64 -0.48
N THR A 301 12.98 10.94 -0.45
CA THR A 301 13.71 11.90 0.39
C THR A 301 12.82 12.58 1.42
N LYS A 302 11.58 12.93 1.06
CA LYS A 302 10.68 13.71 1.91
C LYS A 302 9.67 12.85 2.66
N GLY A 303 9.31 11.68 2.12
CA GLY A 303 8.24 10.84 2.67
C GLY A 303 6.84 11.20 2.17
N ASP A 304 6.73 12.05 1.16
CA ASP A 304 5.46 12.54 0.61
C ASP A 304 4.77 11.47 -0.27
N CYS A 305 3.48 11.68 -0.52
CA CYS A 305 2.71 10.89 -1.49
C CYS A 305 3.32 10.92 -2.91
N TYR A 306 3.96 12.02 -3.29
CA TYR A 306 4.61 12.16 -4.60
C TYR A 306 5.88 11.30 -4.73
N ASP A 307 6.72 11.25 -3.69
CA ASP A 307 7.92 10.39 -3.68
C ASP A 307 7.51 8.92 -3.80
N ARG A 308 6.47 8.48 -3.08
CA ARG A 308 5.92 7.12 -3.18
C ARG A 308 5.40 6.77 -4.58
N TYR A 309 4.83 7.76 -5.27
CA TYR A 309 4.38 7.59 -6.64
C TYR A 309 5.56 7.39 -7.60
N LEU A 310 6.60 8.23 -7.53
CA LEU A 310 7.79 8.09 -8.36
C LEU A 310 8.50 6.76 -8.14
N MET A 311 8.58 6.33 -6.88
CA MET A 311 9.16 5.05 -6.50
C MET A 311 8.49 3.86 -7.18
N ARG A 312 7.16 3.88 -7.30
CA ARG A 312 6.41 2.82 -8.00
C ARG A 312 6.70 2.79 -9.48
N LEU A 313 6.87 3.95 -10.12
CA LEU A 313 7.28 4.03 -11.53
C LEU A 313 8.69 3.45 -11.72
N GLU A 314 9.63 3.81 -10.86
CA GLU A 314 10.99 3.29 -10.90
C GLU A 314 11.04 1.78 -10.62
N GLU A 315 10.25 1.29 -9.65
CA GLU A 315 10.13 -0.16 -9.39
C GLU A 315 9.59 -0.93 -10.59
N MET A 316 8.64 -0.36 -11.36
CA MET A 316 8.18 -1.00 -12.59
C MET A 316 9.31 -1.10 -13.64
N ARG A 317 10.13 -0.05 -13.80
CA ARG A 317 11.29 -0.09 -14.70
C ARG A 317 12.32 -1.15 -14.27
N GLN A 318 12.59 -1.24 -12.96
CA GLN A 318 13.49 -2.25 -12.41
C GLN A 318 12.92 -3.66 -12.56
N SER A 319 11.60 -3.83 -12.40
CA SER A 319 10.92 -5.13 -12.60
C SER A 319 11.09 -5.63 -14.03
N VAL A 320 10.95 -4.75 -15.03
CA VAL A 320 11.21 -5.08 -16.44
C VAL A 320 12.65 -5.53 -16.65
N HIS A 321 13.61 -4.81 -16.04
CA HIS A 321 15.02 -5.16 -16.13
C HIS A 321 15.29 -6.57 -15.56
N ILE A 322 14.67 -6.88 -14.41
CA ILE A 322 14.76 -8.21 -13.79
C ILE A 322 14.15 -9.29 -14.69
N ILE A 323 12.98 -9.05 -15.29
CA ILE A 323 12.32 -10.02 -16.19
C ILE A 323 13.23 -10.37 -17.38
N VAL A 324 13.86 -9.37 -18.01
CA VAL A 324 14.80 -9.58 -19.12
C VAL A 324 16.01 -10.42 -18.67
N GLN A 325 16.55 -10.17 -17.47
CA GLN A 325 17.63 -10.97 -16.91
C GLN A 325 17.19 -12.42 -16.64
N CYS A 326 15.99 -12.63 -16.11
CA CYS A 326 15.43 -13.96 -15.86
C CYS A 326 15.25 -14.75 -17.15
N LEU A 327 14.77 -14.12 -18.24
CA LEU A 327 14.64 -14.76 -19.55
C LEU A 327 16.00 -15.23 -20.08
N ASN A 328 17.05 -14.43 -19.91
CA ASN A 328 18.40 -14.79 -20.36
C ASN A 328 19.05 -15.92 -19.54
N LYS A 329 18.65 -16.08 -18.27
CA LYS A 329 19.18 -17.08 -17.34
C LYS A 329 18.33 -18.36 -17.28
N LEU A 330 17.30 -18.49 -18.12
CA LEU A 330 16.39 -19.62 -18.09
C LEU A 330 17.08 -20.89 -18.64
N GLU A 331 17.51 -21.77 -17.75
CA GLU A 331 18.08 -23.08 -18.09
C GLU A 331 16.98 -24.17 -18.16
N PRO A 332 17.11 -25.18 -19.04
CA PRO A 332 16.24 -26.35 -19.03
C PRO A 332 16.48 -27.17 -17.75
N GLY A 333 15.42 -27.65 -17.11
CA GLY A 333 15.50 -28.38 -15.85
C GLY A 333 14.13 -28.75 -15.27
N PRO A 334 14.10 -29.47 -14.14
CA PRO A 334 12.84 -29.81 -13.47
C PRO A 334 12.22 -28.58 -12.80
N VAL A 335 10.89 -28.53 -12.80
CA VAL A 335 10.07 -27.42 -12.26
C VAL A 335 9.53 -27.74 -10.85
N ARG A 336 9.64 -29.01 -10.44
CA ARG A 336 9.22 -29.53 -9.15
C ARG A 336 10.39 -30.23 -8.49
N VAL A 337 10.40 -30.24 -7.17
CA VAL A 337 11.33 -31.06 -6.37
C VAL A 337 11.10 -32.54 -6.70
N ASP A 338 12.20 -33.32 -6.77
CA ASP A 338 12.18 -34.74 -7.14
C ASP A 338 11.55 -35.65 -6.07
N ASP A 339 11.35 -35.16 -4.84
CA ASP A 339 10.70 -35.90 -3.76
C ASP A 339 9.18 -36.01 -3.97
N LYS A 340 8.78 -37.18 -4.50
CA LYS A 340 7.39 -37.57 -4.77
C LYS A 340 6.50 -37.67 -3.52
N LYS A 341 7.05 -37.53 -2.31
CA LYS A 341 6.26 -37.45 -1.06
C LYS A 341 5.68 -36.07 -0.80
N VAL A 342 6.24 -35.04 -1.44
CA VAL A 342 5.79 -33.65 -1.28
C VAL A 342 5.16 -33.15 -2.57
N THR A 343 5.81 -33.40 -3.70
CA THR A 343 5.30 -33.02 -5.02
C THR A 343 4.56 -34.18 -5.66
N PRO A 344 3.45 -33.95 -6.38
CA PRO A 344 2.78 -35.01 -7.11
C PRO A 344 3.64 -35.46 -8.30
N PRO A 345 3.70 -36.78 -8.60
CA PRO A 345 4.43 -37.29 -9.75
C PRO A 345 3.80 -36.86 -11.07
N ALA A 346 4.54 -37.06 -12.17
CA ALA A 346 4.03 -36.85 -13.52
C ALA A 346 2.85 -37.80 -13.80
N ARG A 347 1.91 -37.36 -14.65
CA ARG A 347 0.72 -38.17 -14.99
C ARG A 347 1.04 -39.42 -15.79
N GLU A 348 2.15 -39.42 -16.54
CA GLU A 348 2.63 -40.58 -17.28
C GLU A 348 3.17 -41.63 -16.29
N GLU A 349 4.12 -41.24 -15.45
CA GLU A 349 4.70 -42.10 -14.40
C GLU A 349 3.64 -42.66 -13.44
N MET A 350 2.64 -41.86 -13.05
CA MET A 350 1.55 -42.30 -12.17
C MET A 350 0.73 -43.46 -12.76
N LYS A 351 0.63 -43.55 -14.10
CA LYS A 351 -0.14 -44.61 -14.77
C LYS A 351 0.65 -45.91 -14.94
N GLU A 352 1.97 -45.82 -14.98
CA GLU A 352 2.86 -46.96 -15.19
C GLU A 352 3.38 -47.53 -13.86
N ASP A 353 3.82 -46.66 -12.94
CA ASP A 353 4.45 -47.05 -11.69
C ASP A 353 3.45 -47.11 -10.52
N MET A 354 3.46 -48.24 -9.82
CA MET A 354 2.62 -48.44 -8.64
C MET A 354 2.99 -47.48 -7.48
N GLU A 355 4.29 -47.20 -7.28
CA GLU A 355 4.75 -46.29 -6.21
C GLU A 355 4.26 -44.87 -6.45
N SER A 356 4.38 -44.39 -7.69
CA SER A 356 3.87 -43.07 -8.11
C SER A 356 2.36 -42.96 -7.90
N LEU A 357 1.60 -44.03 -8.17
CA LEU A 357 0.16 -44.07 -7.90
C LEU A 357 -0.16 -43.99 -6.40
N ILE A 358 0.60 -44.71 -5.55
CA ILE A 358 0.43 -44.67 -4.08
C ILE A 358 0.72 -43.25 -3.56
N HIS A 359 1.82 -42.63 -4.00
CA HIS A 359 2.19 -41.28 -3.61
C HIS A 359 1.13 -40.25 -4.04
N HIS A 360 0.67 -40.33 -5.29
CA HIS A 360 -0.42 -39.50 -5.78
C HIS A 360 -1.70 -39.66 -4.93
N PHE A 361 -2.12 -40.90 -4.64
CA PHE A 361 -3.31 -41.16 -3.85
C PHE A 361 -3.20 -40.59 -2.43
N LYS A 362 -2.08 -40.81 -1.73
CA LYS A 362 -1.85 -40.28 -0.38
C LYS A 362 -1.77 -38.76 -0.34
N LEU A 363 -1.08 -38.13 -1.28
CA LEU A 363 -0.94 -36.67 -1.35
C LEU A 363 -2.29 -35.95 -1.48
N PHE A 364 -3.20 -36.46 -2.30
CA PHE A 364 -4.50 -35.81 -2.51
C PHE A 364 -5.57 -36.16 -1.47
N THR A 365 -5.41 -37.26 -0.74
CA THR A 365 -6.35 -37.68 0.32
C THR A 365 -5.91 -37.19 1.69
N GLU A 366 -4.70 -37.54 2.10
CA GLU A 366 -4.11 -37.21 3.39
C GLU A 366 -3.28 -35.93 3.34
N GLY A 367 -2.50 -35.71 2.28
CA GLY A 367 -1.52 -34.63 2.21
C GLY A 367 -0.17 -35.00 2.84
N TYR A 368 0.84 -34.14 2.66
CA TYR A 368 2.12 -34.30 3.35
C TYR A 368 2.05 -33.75 4.78
N SER A 369 2.85 -34.33 5.67
CA SER A 369 2.96 -33.92 7.07
C SER A 369 4.34 -33.31 7.31
N PRO A 370 4.45 -31.98 7.46
CA PRO A 370 5.71 -31.34 7.85
C PRO A 370 6.10 -31.70 9.28
N ALA A 371 7.38 -31.53 9.61
CA ALA A 371 7.86 -31.70 10.98
C ALA A 371 7.16 -30.71 11.93
N PRO A 372 7.04 -31.05 13.23
CA PRO A 372 6.57 -30.09 14.22
C PRO A 372 7.57 -28.93 14.35
N GLY A 373 7.08 -27.70 14.33
CA GLY A 373 7.93 -26.51 14.35
C GLY A 373 7.17 -25.23 14.03
N GLU A 374 7.85 -24.10 14.21
CA GLU A 374 7.33 -22.76 13.96
C GLU A 374 8.24 -22.01 13.00
N THR A 375 7.68 -21.32 12.02
CA THR A 375 8.44 -20.47 11.09
C THR A 375 7.76 -19.12 10.92
N TYR A 376 8.57 -18.07 10.85
CA TYR A 376 8.18 -16.78 10.31
C TYR A 376 8.97 -16.53 9.03
N THR A 377 8.27 -16.37 7.92
CA THR A 377 8.88 -16.04 6.63
C THR A 377 8.24 -14.81 6.06
N ALA A 378 9.09 -13.86 5.67
CA ALA A 378 8.67 -12.63 5.03
C ALA A 378 9.18 -12.56 3.59
N VAL A 379 8.36 -11.97 2.73
CA VAL A 379 8.64 -11.72 1.31
C VAL A 379 8.33 -10.26 1.01
N GLU A 380 9.09 -9.66 0.10
CA GLU A 380 8.79 -8.31 -0.38
C GLU A 380 7.63 -8.38 -1.39
N ALA A 381 6.39 -8.36 -0.90
CA ALA A 381 5.24 -8.13 -1.78
C ALA A 381 5.32 -6.69 -2.36
N PRO A 382 4.64 -6.39 -3.48
CA PRO A 382 4.69 -5.05 -4.08
C PRO A 382 4.20 -3.94 -3.12
N LYS A 383 3.37 -4.30 -2.15
CA LYS A 383 2.89 -3.39 -1.10
C LYS A 383 3.88 -3.21 0.05
N GLY A 384 4.74 -4.20 0.28
CA GLY A 384 5.74 -4.21 1.34
C GLY A 384 5.96 -5.60 1.92
N GLU A 385 6.41 -5.65 3.17
CA GLU A 385 6.70 -6.90 3.85
C GLU A 385 5.42 -7.71 4.09
N PHE A 386 5.27 -8.81 3.35
CA PHE A 386 4.23 -9.81 3.56
C PHE A 386 4.83 -11.00 4.32
N GLY A 387 4.39 -11.16 5.56
CA GLY A 387 4.89 -12.19 6.48
C GLY A 387 3.86 -13.29 6.70
N ILE A 388 4.32 -14.53 6.85
CA ILE A 388 3.50 -15.65 7.30
C ILE A 388 4.19 -16.28 8.50
N TYR A 389 3.46 -16.36 9.60
CA TYR A 389 3.80 -17.12 10.79
C TYR A 389 3.03 -18.43 10.80
N MET A 390 3.74 -19.55 10.70
CA MET A 390 3.14 -20.88 10.59
C MET A 390 3.62 -21.77 11.74
N VAL A 391 2.67 -22.44 12.38
CA VAL A 391 2.90 -23.45 13.42
C VAL A 391 2.41 -24.79 12.92
N SER A 392 3.29 -25.78 12.98
CA SER A 392 3.04 -27.17 12.64
C SER A 392 3.13 -28.05 13.89
N ASP A 393 2.13 -28.89 14.11
CA ASP A 393 2.11 -29.91 15.17
C ASP A 393 2.63 -31.28 14.70
N GLY A 394 3.21 -31.35 13.49
CA GLY A 394 3.59 -32.63 12.87
C GLY A 394 2.45 -33.34 12.15
N THR A 395 1.29 -32.69 12.01
CA THR A 395 0.13 -33.22 11.28
C THR A 395 0.07 -32.67 9.86
N ASN A 396 -0.81 -33.20 9.02
CA ASN A 396 -1.07 -32.74 7.65
C ASN A 396 -1.79 -31.38 7.55
N ARG A 397 -2.18 -30.79 8.69
CA ARG A 397 -2.87 -29.51 8.78
C ARG A 397 -2.02 -28.51 9.58
N PRO A 398 -1.97 -27.24 9.16
CA PRO A 398 -1.33 -26.20 9.97
C PRO A 398 -2.12 -26.04 11.26
N TYR A 399 -1.44 -26.08 12.40
CA TYR A 399 -2.06 -25.82 13.70
C TYR A 399 -2.49 -24.37 13.80
N ARG A 400 -1.61 -23.47 13.37
CA ARG A 400 -1.88 -22.04 13.29
C ARG A 400 -1.18 -21.45 12.08
N CYS A 401 -1.89 -20.60 11.35
CA CYS A 401 -1.32 -19.78 10.28
C CYS A 401 -1.76 -18.35 10.52
N HIS A 402 -0.86 -17.51 11.00
CA HIS A 402 -1.08 -16.09 11.15
C HIS A 402 -0.39 -15.33 10.02
N ILE A 403 -1.12 -14.44 9.36
CA ILE A 403 -0.59 -13.66 8.26
C ILE A 403 -0.26 -12.26 8.80
N ARG A 404 0.87 -11.68 8.39
CA ARG A 404 1.21 -10.28 8.62
C ARG A 404 1.13 -9.54 7.28
N PRO A 405 0.09 -8.71 7.06
CA PRO A 405 -0.08 -7.99 5.81
C PRO A 405 0.56 -6.59 5.94
N PRO A 406 1.16 -6.04 4.88
CA PRO A 406 1.66 -4.67 4.92
C PRO A 406 0.51 -3.66 5.13
N GLY A 407 -0.63 -3.87 4.45
CA GLY A 407 -1.75 -2.94 4.46
C GLY A 407 -2.39 -2.69 5.83
N PHE A 408 -2.34 -3.66 6.76
CA PHE A 408 -2.89 -3.48 8.11
C PHE A 408 -2.06 -2.49 8.93
N ALA A 409 -0.73 -2.59 8.87
CA ALA A 409 0.16 -1.64 9.53
C ALA A 409 0.03 -0.25 8.91
N HIS A 410 -0.03 -0.18 7.57
CA HIS A 410 -0.24 1.06 6.82
C HIS A 410 -1.54 1.78 7.22
N LEU A 411 -2.65 1.05 7.33
CA LEU A 411 -3.94 1.61 7.71
C LEU A 411 -3.98 2.06 9.18
N ALA A 412 -3.28 1.37 10.08
CA ALA A 412 -3.16 1.79 11.48
C ALA A 412 -2.53 3.18 11.62
N GLY A 413 -1.60 3.54 10.73
CA GLY A 413 -0.99 4.87 10.70
C GLY A 413 -1.81 5.94 9.96
N LEU A 414 -3.00 5.62 9.42
CA LEU A 414 -3.82 6.55 8.65
C LEU A 414 -4.21 7.80 9.44
N GLU A 415 -4.51 7.66 10.73
CA GLU A 415 -4.83 8.78 11.60
C GLU A 415 -3.67 9.80 11.65
N LYS A 416 -2.45 9.30 11.84
CA LYS A 416 -1.25 10.14 11.92
C LYS A 416 -0.97 10.85 10.59
N MET A 417 -1.17 10.15 9.47
CA MET A 417 -0.96 10.72 8.13
C MET A 417 -2.04 11.74 7.73
N SER A 418 -3.28 11.61 8.22
CA SER A 418 -4.39 12.46 7.82
C SER A 418 -4.58 13.69 8.74
N LYS A 419 -4.00 13.67 9.93
CA LYS A 419 -4.14 14.76 10.90
C LYS A 419 -3.59 16.08 10.35
N GLY A 420 -4.42 17.12 10.35
CA GLY A 420 -4.07 18.45 9.85
C GLY A 420 -4.23 18.63 8.34
N HIS A 421 -4.60 17.58 7.61
CA HIS A 421 -4.90 17.64 6.18
C HIS A 421 -6.38 17.90 5.92
N MET A 422 -6.70 18.26 4.67
CA MET A 422 -8.08 18.45 4.22
C MET A 422 -8.75 17.11 3.90
N LEU A 423 -10.09 17.07 3.91
CA LEU A 423 -10.85 15.87 3.53
C LEU A 423 -10.44 15.29 2.16
N ALA A 424 -10.16 16.16 1.20
CA ALA A 424 -9.75 15.74 -0.14
C ALA A 424 -8.38 15.06 -0.15
N ASP A 425 -7.51 15.35 0.81
CA ASP A 425 -6.16 14.77 0.90
C ASP A 425 -6.19 13.41 1.60
N VAL A 426 -7.21 13.13 2.41
CA VAL A 426 -7.43 11.79 2.98
C VAL A 426 -7.59 10.75 1.87
N VAL A 427 -8.31 11.11 0.81
CA VAL A 427 -8.49 10.24 -0.37
C VAL A 427 -7.15 9.94 -1.05
N THR A 428 -6.28 10.95 -1.20
CA THR A 428 -4.97 10.74 -1.84
C THR A 428 -4.04 9.91 -0.96
N ILE A 429 -4.09 10.11 0.36
CA ILE A 429 -3.36 9.28 1.33
C ILE A 429 -3.81 7.82 1.22
N ILE A 430 -5.11 7.54 1.19
CA ILE A 430 -5.64 6.17 1.04
C ILE A 430 -5.12 5.52 -0.25
N GLY A 431 -5.18 6.24 -1.38
CA GLY A 431 -4.62 5.75 -2.65
C GLY A 431 -3.12 5.46 -2.57
N THR A 432 -2.37 6.26 -1.81
CA THR A 432 -0.92 6.03 -1.66
C THR A 432 -0.56 4.86 -0.75
N LEU A 433 -1.48 4.36 0.06
CA LEU A 433 -1.22 3.21 0.93
C LEU A 433 -1.42 1.87 0.21
N ASP A 434 -2.00 1.87 -0.99
CA ASP A 434 -2.29 0.65 -1.76
C ASP A 434 -3.16 -0.37 -0.99
N VAL A 435 -4.24 0.14 -0.38
CA VAL A 435 -5.06 -0.68 0.51
C VAL A 435 -5.94 -1.63 -0.28
N VAL A 436 -5.77 -2.93 -0.02
CA VAL A 436 -6.76 -3.95 -0.41
C VAL A 436 -7.36 -4.55 0.85
N PHE A 437 -8.68 -4.44 1.00
CA PHE A 437 -9.33 -4.88 2.23
C PHE A 437 -9.30 -6.40 2.45
N GLY A 438 -9.03 -7.19 1.41
CA GLY A 438 -8.90 -8.65 1.54
C GLY A 438 -7.70 -9.08 2.39
N GLU A 439 -6.61 -8.31 2.41
CA GLU A 439 -5.45 -8.58 3.26
C GLU A 439 -5.55 -7.92 4.63
N ILE A 440 -6.40 -6.91 4.81
CA ILE A 440 -6.61 -6.27 6.11
C ILE A 440 -7.58 -7.10 6.94
N ASP A 441 -8.72 -7.44 6.35
CA ASP A 441 -9.82 -8.14 6.99
C ASP A 441 -9.74 -9.65 6.73
N ARG A 442 -9.06 -10.38 7.62
CA ARG A 442 -8.69 -11.78 7.38
C ARG A 442 -9.30 -12.75 8.34
#